data_AF-A0A971V4Y8-F1
#
_entry.id   AF-A0A971V4Y8-F1
#
_cell.length_a   1.000
_cell.length_b   1.000
_cell.length_c   1.000
_cell.angle_alpha   90.00
_cell.angle_beta   90.00
_cell.angle_gamma   90.00
#
_symmetry.space_group_name_H-M   'P 1'
#
loop_
_entity.id
_entity.type
_entity.pdbx_description
1 polymer ?
#
loop_
_entity_poly.entity_id
_entity_poly.type
_entity_poly.pdbx_seq_one_letter_code
_entity_poly.pdbx_strand_id
1 'polypeptide(L)'
;MSMKKTIVLILLVSMLLSMTGCHKAVPRQSDRHEGIEEFEDEVLQELGDYISIGAPRMYQTIFQFGVFFLSDYVASEEMQASKSYYEVIEEFRLAFNDYYSRNLDWIDSKYQSIYVSFDIAPEGLFTTAGSEFIAELSNKGVSESYDNLATVDYSIHTLPDNYRYLMGCEGVRCTYINDEFSSITEIIESMPDLSSVYVFDASYVDRLSKLYPDIVFAECTWYHY
;
A
#
# COMPACT_ATOMS: atom_id res chain seq x y z
N MET A 1 23.94 47.05 -15.09
CA MET A 1 23.78 46.27 -13.84
C MET A 1 25.14 46.13 -13.17
N SER A 2 25.25 46.41 -11.87
CA SER A 2 26.53 46.34 -11.14
C SER A 2 27.02 44.89 -11.06
N MET A 3 28.30 44.65 -11.35
CA MET A 3 28.95 43.32 -11.36
C MET A 3 28.74 42.56 -10.05
N LYS A 4 28.62 43.28 -8.93
CA LYS A 4 28.28 42.74 -7.60
C LYS A 4 26.87 42.13 -7.54
N LYS A 5 25.89 42.72 -8.24
CA LYS A 5 24.51 42.21 -8.27
C LYS A 5 24.40 40.93 -9.11
N THR A 6 25.19 40.80 -10.17
CA THR A 6 25.21 39.60 -11.01
C THR A 6 25.84 38.40 -10.30
N ILE A 7 26.93 38.62 -9.54
CA ILE A 7 27.60 37.54 -8.78
C ILE A 7 26.69 37.02 -7.66
N VAL A 8 25.99 37.91 -6.94
CA VAL A 8 25.03 37.51 -5.89
C VAL A 8 23.85 36.73 -6.47
N LEU A 9 23.36 37.10 -7.65
CA LEU A 9 22.27 36.39 -8.32
C LEU A 9 22.69 34.97 -8.75
N ILE A 10 23.91 34.82 -9.28
CA ILE A 10 24.46 33.52 -9.67
C ILE A 10 24.65 32.61 -8.43
N LEU A 11 25.13 33.17 -7.33
CA LEU A 11 25.29 32.44 -6.06
C LEU A 11 23.95 32.02 -5.44
N LEU A 12 22.91 32.85 -5.54
CA LEU A 12 21.56 32.50 -5.10
C LEU A 12 20.95 31.40 -5.97
N VAL A 13 21.11 31.47 -7.30
CA VAL A 13 20.62 30.43 -8.22
C VAL A 13 21.38 29.12 -8.02
N SER A 14 22.69 29.14 -7.77
CA SER A 14 23.45 27.91 -7.49
C SER A 14 23.18 27.31 -6.11
N MET A 15 22.86 28.14 -5.09
CA MET A 15 22.36 27.66 -3.79
C MET A 15 20.93 27.09 -3.88
N LEU A 16 20.07 27.68 -4.71
CA LEU A 16 18.73 27.14 -4.97
C LEU A 16 18.76 25.83 -5.77
N LEU A 17 19.71 25.68 -6.69
CA LEU A 17 19.91 24.44 -7.45
C LEU A 17 20.54 23.31 -6.61
N SER A 18 21.31 23.62 -5.57
CA SER A 18 21.96 22.64 -4.68
C SER A 18 21.11 22.19 -3.49
N MET A 19 19.91 22.75 -3.32
CA MET A 19 18.89 22.29 -2.36
C MET A 19 17.96 21.22 -2.95
N THR A 20 18.11 20.88 -4.23
CA THR A 20 17.57 19.61 -4.73
C THR A 20 18.54 18.53 -4.28
N GLY A 21 18.25 17.89 -3.14
CA GLY A 21 18.89 16.61 -2.87
C GLY A 21 18.65 15.72 -4.09
N CYS A 22 19.62 14.87 -4.44
CA CYS A 22 19.38 13.82 -5.42
C CYS A 22 18.27 12.91 -4.89
N HIS A 23 17.02 13.26 -5.17
CA HIS A 23 15.82 12.54 -4.81
C HIS A 23 15.48 11.68 -6.03
N LYS A 24 15.52 10.37 -5.83
CA LYS A 24 15.13 9.39 -6.83
C LYS A 24 13.61 9.18 -6.78
N ALA A 25 12.87 10.00 -7.53
CA ALA A 25 11.44 9.78 -7.76
C ALA A 25 11.18 8.32 -8.17
N VAL A 26 10.01 7.76 -7.83
CA VAL A 26 9.57 6.47 -8.35
C VAL A 26 9.07 6.72 -9.78
N PRO A 27 9.85 6.35 -10.81
CA PRO A 27 9.45 6.58 -12.18
C PRO A 27 8.54 5.44 -12.65
N ARG A 28 7.85 5.68 -13.77
CA ARG A 28 7.20 4.59 -14.51
C ARG A 28 8.18 3.44 -14.73
N GLN A 29 7.69 2.23 -14.53
CA GLN A 29 8.48 1.02 -14.72
C GLN A 29 8.75 0.78 -16.21
N SER A 30 10.02 0.81 -16.61
CA SER A 30 10.45 0.56 -17.99
C SER A 30 10.87 -0.88 -18.25
N ASP A 31 11.33 -1.60 -17.22
CA ASP A 31 11.86 -2.95 -17.33
C ASP A 31 10.94 -3.94 -16.61
N ARG A 32 10.92 -5.19 -17.07
CA ARG A 32 10.16 -6.28 -16.45
C ARG A 32 11.04 -7.18 -15.61
N HIS A 33 10.48 -7.68 -14.53
CA HIS A 33 11.16 -8.56 -13.60
C HIS A 33 10.98 -10.02 -14.00
N GLU A 34 12.11 -10.73 -14.02
CA GLU A 34 12.14 -12.15 -14.38
C GLU A 34 11.20 -12.99 -13.52
N GLY A 35 10.38 -13.81 -14.17
CA GLY A 35 9.41 -14.71 -13.55
C GLY A 35 8.03 -14.10 -13.32
N ILE A 36 7.84 -12.81 -13.53
CA ILE A 36 6.55 -12.11 -13.38
C ILE A 36 6.22 -11.18 -14.55
N GLU A 37 6.97 -11.23 -15.65
CA GLU A 37 6.89 -10.26 -16.74
C GLU A 37 5.51 -10.18 -17.38
N GLU A 38 4.87 -11.34 -17.63
CA GLU A 38 3.54 -11.40 -18.24
C GLU A 38 2.47 -10.78 -17.32
N PHE A 39 2.56 -11.06 -16.02
CA PHE A 39 1.70 -10.43 -15.02
C PHE A 39 1.90 -8.91 -14.96
N GLU A 40 3.16 -8.46 -14.96
CA GLU A 40 3.49 -7.04 -14.96
C GLU A 40 2.98 -6.33 -16.22
N ASP A 41 3.07 -6.97 -17.39
CA ASP A 41 2.53 -6.41 -18.63
C ASP A 41 1.01 -6.23 -18.58
N GLU A 42 0.28 -7.22 -18.06
CA GLU A 42 -1.18 -7.13 -17.90
C GLU A 42 -1.57 -6.02 -16.92
N VAL A 43 -0.92 -5.94 -15.76
CA VAL A 43 -1.25 -4.94 -14.73
C VAL A 43 -0.85 -3.54 -15.17
N LEU A 44 0.36 -3.36 -15.70
CA LEU A 44 0.89 -2.05 -16.05
C LEU A 44 0.24 -1.48 -17.32
N GLN A 45 -0.50 -2.27 -18.09
CA GLN A 45 -1.32 -1.75 -19.18
C GLN A 45 -2.38 -0.76 -18.65
N GLU A 46 -3.04 -1.09 -17.55
CA GLU A 46 -4.11 -0.27 -16.97
C GLU A 46 -3.61 0.60 -15.80
N LEU A 47 -2.60 0.12 -15.07
CA LEU A 47 -2.12 0.77 -13.84
C LEU A 47 -0.74 1.42 -13.95
N GLY A 48 -0.08 1.36 -15.12
CA GLY A 48 1.29 1.87 -15.30
C GLY A 48 1.45 3.38 -15.15
N ASP A 49 0.35 4.13 -15.10
CA ASP A 49 0.33 5.56 -14.79
C ASP A 49 0.28 5.86 -13.29
N TYR A 50 0.05 4.85 -12.45
CA TYR A 50 -0.18 5.01 -11.02
C TYR A 50 0.86 4.29 -10.16
N ILE A 51 1.37 3.15 -10.64
CA ILE A 51 2.25 2.28 -9.85
C ILE A 51 3.50 1.81 -10.61
N SER A 52 4.44 1.29 -9.83
CA SER A 52 5.59 0.50 -10.24
C SER A 52 5.64 -0.77 -9.39
N ILE A 53 6.00 -1.90 -9.98
CA ILE A 53 6.09 -3.20 -9.31
C ILE A 53 7.56 -3.46 -8.98
N GLY A 54 7.83 -3.84 -7.74
CA GLY A 54 9.17 -4.21 -7.28
C GLY A 54 9.51 -5.66 -7.64
N ALA A 55 10.80 -5.92 -7.80
CA ALA A 55 11.29 -7.28 -8.03
C ALA A 55 10.80 -8.25 -6.93
N PRO A 56 10.29 -9.43 -7.31
CA PRO A 56 9.83 -10.40 -6.35
C PRO A 56 10.98 -10.98 -5.54
N ARG A 57 10.74 -11.18 -4.25
CA ARG A 57 11.64 -11.85 -3.33
C ARG A 57 11.03 -13.19 -2.95
N MET A 58 11.84 -14.23 -3.10
CA MET A 58 11.44 -15.61 -2.80
C MET A 58 12.27 -16.09 -1.61
N TYR A 59 11.60 -16.44 -0.51
CA TYR A 59 12.26 -16.99 0.67
C TYR A 59 11.49 -18.18 1.21
N GLN A 60 12.12 -19.36 1.20
CA GLN A 60 11.49 -20.63 1.59
C GLN A 60 10.17 -20.84 0.83
N THR A 61 9.03 -20.85 1.54
CA THR A 61 7.68 -21.00 1.01
C THR A 61 6.94 -19.66 0.89
N ILE A 62 7.66 -18.54 0.87
CA ILE A 62 7.10 -17.19 0.79
C ILE A 62 7.47 -16.55 -0.54
N PHE A 63 6.44 -16.06 -1.24
CA PHE A 63 6.55 -15.18 -2.40
C PHE A 63 6.11 -13.78 -1.99
N GLN A 64 6.96 -12.77 -2.18
CA GLN A 64 6.61 -11.40 -1.80
C GLN A 64 7.12 -10.37 -2.81
N PHE A 65 6.37 -9.30 -3.02
CA PHE A 65 6.84 -8.13 -3.76
C PHE A 65 6.12 -6.87 -3.30
N GLY A 66 6.67 -5.71 -3.63
CA GLY A 66 6.06 -4.41 -3.33
C GLY A 66 5.49 -3.75 -4.57
N VAL A 67 4.42 -2.99 -4.40
CA VAL A 67 3.80 -2.11 -5.37
C VAL A 67 3.99 -0.69 -4.85
N PHE A 68 4.68 0.13 -5.63
CA PHE A 68 5.05 1.49 -5.26
C PHE A 68 4.24 2.49 -6.06
N PHE A 69 3.55 3.40 -5.39
CA PHE A 69 2.88 4.50 -6.07
C PHE A 69 3.91 5.45 -6.72
N LEU A 70 3.64 5.83 -7.97
CA LEU A 70 4.53 6.72 -8.72
C LEU A 70 4.55 8.11 -8.09
N SER A 71 5.71 8.75 -8.08
CA SER A 71 5.84 10.10 -7.51
C SER A 71 4.94 11.12 -8.20
N ASP A 72 4.75 10.99 -9.53
CA ASP A 72 3.86 11.86 -10.31
C ASP A 72 2.39 11.70 -9.88
N TYR A 73 1.97 10.48 -9.56
CA TYR A 73 0.62 10.19 -9.06
C TYR A 73 0.42 10.74 -7.64
N VAL A 74 1.39 10.48 -6.74
CA VAL A 74 1.35 10.94 -5.35
C VAL A 74 1.34 12.48 -5.25
N ALA A 75 2.01 13.17 -6.18
CA ALA A 75 2.05 14.63 -6.22
C ALA A 75 0.84 15.28 -6.92
N SER A 76 -0.03 14.51 -7.58
CA SER A 76 -1.10 15.04 -8.44
C SER A 76 -2.48 14.84 -7.83
N GLU A 77 -3.06 15.93 -7.30
CA GLU A 77 -4.46 15.95 -6.85
C GLU A 77 -5.44 15.61 -7.98
N GLU A 78 -5.14 16.01 -9.23
CA GLU A 78 -5.96 15.70 -10.39
C GLU A 78 -6.00 14.19 -10.66
N MET A 79 -4.85 13.51 -10.62
CA MET A 79 -4.80 12.07 -10.83
C MET A 79 -5.48 11.33 -9.67
N GLN A 80 -5.26 11.75 -8.42
CA GLN A 80 -5.92 11.16 -7.25
C GLN A 80 -7.43 11.38 -7.23
N ALA A 81 -7.92 12.50 -7.76
CA ALA A 81 -9.34 12.74 -7.95
C ALA A 81 -9.95 11.88 -9.08
N SER A 82 -9.15 11.53 -10.09
CA SER A 82 -9.59 10.65 -11.18
C SER A 82 -9.59 9.17 -10.82
N LYS A 83 -8.61 8.74 -10.01
CA LYS A 83 -8.45 7.38 -9.51
C LYS A 83 -7.76 7.44 -8.17
N SER A 84 -8.48 7.09 -7.12
CA SER A 84 -8.01 7.06 -5.74
C SER A 84 -7.01 5.93 -5.48
N TYR A 85 -6.24 6.02 -4.40
CA TYR A 85 -5.31 4.95 -3.99
C TYR A 85 -6.02 3.60 -3.86
N TYR A 86 -7.23 3.62 -3.31
CA TYR A 86 -8.07 2.44 -3.18
C TYR A 86 -8.43 1.84 -4.54
N GLU A 87 -8.91 2.63 -5.50
CA GLU A 87 -9.28 2.13 -6.83
C GLU A 87 -8.09 1.48 -7.53
N VAL A 88 -6.89 2.06 -7.38
CA VAL A 88 -5.65 1.46 -7.89
C VAL A 88 -5.36 0.11 -7.23
N ILE A 89 -5.47 0.01 -5.90
CA ILE A 89 -5.25 -1.23 -5.14
C ILE A 89 -6.28 -2.29 -5.54
N GLU A 90 -7.54 -1.91 -5.69
CA GLU A 90 -8.64 -2.82 -6.02
C GLU A 90 -8.52 -3.34 -7.46
N GLU A 91 -8.23 -2.46 -8.43
CA GLU A 91 -7.95 -2.89 -9.80
C GLU A 91 -6.74 -3.81 -9.87
N PHE A 92 -5.69 -3.52 -9.09
CA PHE A 92 -4.53 -4.40 -8.97
C PHE A 92 -4.95 -5.77 -8.43
N ARG A 93 -5.73 -5.81 -7.34
CA ARG A 93 -6.21 -7.05 -6.71
C ARG A 93 -7.02 -7.88 -7.70
N LEU A 94 -7.89 -7.25 -8.48
CA LEU A 94 -8.69 -7.91 -9.51
C LEU A 94 -7.81 -8.51 -10.61
N ALA A 95 -6.85 -7.73 -11.13
CA ALA A 95 -5.91 -8.22 -12.15
C ALA A 95 -5.01 -9.34 -11.62
N PHE A 96 -4.52 -9.23 -10.39
CA PHE A 96 -3.74 -10.26 -9.71
C PHE A 96 -4.53 -11.56 -9.58
N ASN A 97 -5.79 -11.47 -9.15
CA ASN A 97 -6.66 -12.64 -9.01
C ASN A 97 -7.02 -13.28 -10.34
N ASP A 98 -7.31 -12.47 -11.36
CA ASP A 98 -7.59 -12.98 -12.71
C ASP A 98 -6.37 -13.72 -13.27
N TYR A 99 -5.19 -13.09 -13.22
CA TYR A 99 -3.94 -13.71 -13.67
C TYR A 99 -3.62 -14.98 -12.89
N TYR A 100 -3.74 -14.95 -11.56
CA TYR A 100 -3.50 -16.11 -10.70
C TYR A 100 -4.45 -17.26 -11.04
N SER A 101 -5.74 -16.99 -11.25
CA SER A 101 -6.74 -18.02 -11.56
C SER A 101 -6.48 -18.73 -12.88
N ARG A 102 -5.88 -18.04 -13.86
CA ARG A 102 -5.47 -18.60 -15.16
C ARG A 102 -4.12 -19.32 -15.09
N ASN A 103 -3.29 -18.98 -14.10
CA ASN A 103 -1.90 -19.42 -13.97
C ASN A 103 -1.64 -20.07 -12.59
N LEU A 104 -2.48 -21.01 -12.17
CA LEU A 104 -2.40 -21.62 -10.83
C LEU A 104 -1.00 -22.17 -10.50
N ASP A 105 -0.32 -22.79 -11.47
CA ASP A 105 1.02 -23.36 -11.27
C ASP A 105 2.14 -22.32 -11.06
N TRP A 106 1.87 -21.04 -11.31
CA TRP A 106 2.83 -19.94 -11.20
C TRP A 106 3.39 -19.81 -9.79
N ILE A 107 2.50 -19.86 -8.79
CA ILE A 107 2.85 -19.66 -7.38
C ILE A 107 2.38 -20.83 -6.49
N ASP A 108 1.21 -21.43 -6.76
CA ASP A 108 0.53 -22.36 -5.85
C ASP A 108 1.33 -23.66 -5.59
N SER A 109 2.11 -24.13 -6.57
CA SER A 109 2.94 -25.33 -6.43
C SER A 109 4.23 -25.11 -5.63
N LYS A 110 4.59 -23.85 -5.32
CA LYS A 110 5.92 -23.47 -4.81
C LYS A 110 5.90 -22.67 -3.51
N TYR A 111 4.84 -21.90 -3.26
CA TYR A 111 4.78 -20.97 -2.14
C TYR A 111 3.49 -21.14 -1.35
N GLN A 112 3.64 -21.25 -0.02
CA GLN A 112 2.52 -21.33 0.91
C GLN A 112 1.97 -19.96 1.28
N SER A 113 2.82 -18.93 1.27
CA SER A 113 2.42 -17.55 1.56
C SER A 113 2.76 -16.62 0.41
N ILE A 114 1.83 -15.71 0.11
CA ILE A 114 1.94 -14.67 -0.91
C ILE A 114 1.66 -13.35 -0.21
N TYR A 115 2.56 -12.37 -0.36
CA TYR A 115 2.41 -11.04 0.20
C TYR A 115 2.72 -9.98 -0.86
N VAL A 116 1.79 -9.06 -1.07
CA VAL A 116 2.00 -7.89 -1.94
C VAL A 116 1.78 -6.64 -1.12
N SER A 117 2.83 -5.89 -0.83
CA SER A 117 2.72 -4.62 -0.10
C SER A 117 2.43 -3.47 -1.06
N PHE A 118 1.63 -2.51 -0.63
CA PHE A 118 1.38 -1.26 -1.34
C PHE A 118 1.98 -0.13 -0.53
N ASP A 119 2.88 0.61 -1.14
CA ASP A 119 3.75 1.56 -0.46
C ASP A 119 3.80 2.90 -1.21
N ILE A 120 3.69 4.01 -0.48
CA ILE A 120 4.24 5.29 -0.94
C ILE A 120 5.71 5.29 -0.52
N ALA A 121 6.60 5.09 -1.49
CA ALA A 121 8.02 5.25 -1.23
C ALA A 121 8.29 6.70 -0.75
N PRO A 122 9.19 6.91 0.23
CA PRO A 122 9.60 8.27 0.52
C PRO A 122 10.21 8.83 -0.76
N GLU A 123 10.03 10.12 -1.03
CA GLU A 123 10.71 10.76 -2.16
C GLU A 123 12.19 10.35 -2.16
N GLY A 124 12.60 9.48 -3.09
CA GLY A 124 14.00 9.09 -3.21
C GLY A 124 14.46 7.69 -2.84
N LEU A 125 13.65 6.76 -2.33
CA LEU A 125 14.17 5.42 -1.97
C LEU A 125 13.33 4.25 -2.48
N PHE A 126 13.98 3.33 -3.21
CA PHE A 126 13.46 2.01 -3.63
C PHE A 126 13.58 0.96 -2.51
N THR A 127 13.29 1.33 -1.28
CA THR A 127 13.35 0.43 -0.13
C THR A 127 12.16 0.66 0.77
N THR A 128 11.61 -0.41 1.35
CA THR A 128 10.57 -0.34 2.38
C THR A 128 11.01 0.41 3.64
N ALA A 129 12.31 0.65 3.80
CA ALA A 129 12.83 1.50 4.86
C ALA A 129 12.45 2.96 4.61
N GLY A 130 11.48 3.45 5.37
CA GLY A 130 10.94 4.81 5.28
C GLY A 130 9.80 4.96 4.27
N SER A 131 9.31 3.86 3.66
CA SER A 131 8.05 3.91 2.92
C SER A 131 6.87 4.00 3.87
N GLU A 132 5.86 4.71 3.39
CA GLU A 132 4.55 4.75 4.01
C GLU A 132 3.74 3.58 3.46
N PHE A 133 3.57 2.56 4.28
CA PHE A 133 2.77 1.39 3.94
C PHE A 133 1.28 1.77 3.94
N ILE A 134 0.55 1.36 2.90
CA ILE A 134 -0.88 1.60 2.73
C ILE A 134 -1.70 0.33 2.95
N ALA A 135 -1.33 -0.76 2.27
CA ALA A 135 -2.12 -1.99 2.26
C ALA A 135 -1.24 -3.20 1.96
N GLU A 136 -1.72 -4.39 2.29
CA GLU A 136 -1.13 -5.66 1.89
C GLU A 136 -2.22 -6.55 1.29
N LEU A 137 -1.94 -7.16 0.13
CA LEU A 137 -2.73 -8.27 -0.41
C LEU A 137 -2.04 -9.58 -0.01
N SER A 138 -2.78 -10.48 0.64
CA SER A 138 -2.24 -11.77 1.09
C SER A 138 -3.18 -12.94 0.81
N ASN A 139 -2.62 -14.14 0.62
CA ASN A 139 -3.41 -15.39 0.61
C ASN A 139 -3.60 -15.98 2.00
N LYS A 140 -3.04 -15.35 3.04
CA LYS A 140 -3.06 -15.90 4.40
C LYS A 140 -4.01 -15.19 5.35
N GLY A 141 -4.44 -13.96 5.04
CA GLY A 141 -5.27 -13.17 5.94
C GLY A 141 -4.73 -13.12 7.37
N VAL A 142 -5.50 -12.56 8.30
CA VAL A 142 -5.07 -12.42 9.70
C VAL A 142 -5.32 -13.69 10.54
N SER A 143 -6.16 -14.62 10.08
CA SER A 143 -6.33 -15.93 10.74
C SER A 143 -7.13 -16.96 9.93
N GLU A 144 -7.44 -16.69 8.67
CA GLU A 144 -8.27 -17.57 7.86
C GLU A 144 -7.51 -17.90 6.58
N SER A 145 -7.13 -19.17 6.42
CA SER A 145 -6.61 -19.64 5.14
C SER A 145 -7.77 -19.62 4.15
N TYR A 146 -7.89 -18.53 3.40
CA TYR A 146 -8.78 -18.51 2.26
C TYR A 146 -8.09 -19.28 1.13
N ASP A 147 -8.81 -20.24 0.54
CA ASP A 147 -8.34 -20.98 -0.64
C ASP A 147 -8.17 -20.05 -1.87
N ASN A 148 -8.61 -18.79 -1.78
CA ASN A 148 -8.49 -17.77 -2.81
C ASN A 148 -7.77 -16.52 -2.25
N LEU A 149 -6.90 -15.91 -3.06
CA LEU A 149 -6.19 -14.62 -2.87
C LEU A 149 -7.13 -13.39 -2.83
N ALA A 150 -8.26 -13.50 -2.12
CA ALA A 150 -9.36 -12.54 -2.22
C ALA A 150 -9.28 -11.37 -1.23
N THR A 151 -8.34 -11.39 -0.28
CA THR A 151 -8.35 -10.46 0.86
C THR A 151 -7.22 -9.45 0.78
N VAL A 152 -7.59 -8.16 0.73
CA VAL A 152 -6.66 -7.06 1.00
C VAL A 152 -6.76 -6.73 2.47
N ASP A 153 -5.66 -6.95 3.18
CA ASP A 153 -5.43 -6.56 4.55
C ASP A 153 -4.88 -5.13 4.56
N TYR A 154 -5.72 -4.16 4.93
CA TYR A 154 -5.31 -2.77 5.02
C TYR A 154 -4.67 -2.53 6.38
N SER A 155 -3.34 -2.54 6.45
CA SER A 155 -2.63 -2.20 7.68
C SER A 155 -2.46 -0.68 7.79
N ILE A 156 -3.26 -0.05 8.66
CA ILE A 156 -3.10 1.36 9.11
C ILE A 156 -1.93 1.47 10.12
N HIS A 157 -1.13 0.41 10.25
CA HIS A 157 -0.21 0.19 11.34
C HIS A 157 0.98 1.17 11.35
N THR A 158 1.39 1.68 10.20
CA THR A 158 2.64 2.44 10.12
C THR A 158 2.50 3.87 10.61
N LEU A 159 1.37 4.53 10.36
CA LEU A 159 1.04 5.84 10.93
C LEU A 159 -0.49 5.99 10.97
N PRO A 160 -1.06 6.52 12.08
CA PRO A 160 -2.47 6.89 12.14
C PRO A 160 -2.89 7.82 10.99
N ASP A 161 -1.99 8.51 10.32
CA ASP A 161 -2.34 9.41 9.23
C ASP A 161 -2.71 8.69 7.91
N ASN A 162 -2.47 7.37 7.78
CA ASN A 162 -2.60 6.67 6.50
C ASN A 162 -4.03 6.29 6.15
N TYR A 163 -4.93 6.16 7.15
CA TYR A 163 -6.33 5.79 6.86
C TYR A 163 -7.06 6.86 6.03
N ARG A 164 -6.58 8.12 6.05
CA ARG A 164 -7.16 9.21 5.25
C ARG A 164 -7.18 8.93 3.76
N TYR A 165 -6.23 8.11 3.26
CA TYR A 165 -6.16 7.71 1.86
C TYR A 165 -7.20 6.65 1.49
N LEU A 166 -7.84 6.04 2.50
CA LEU A 166 -8.76 4.91 2.38
C LEU A 166 -10.15 5.20 2.97
N MET A 167 -10.41 6.44 3.41
CA MET A 167 -11.72 6.83 3.95
C MET A 167 -12.78 6.82 2.85
N GLY A 168 -13.95 6.24 3.16
CA GLY A 168 -15.09 6.20 2.26
C GLY A 168 -14.97 5.14 1.16
N CYS A 169 -14.01 4.22 1.26
CA CYS A 169 -13.81 3.15 0.29
C CYS A 169 -14.74 1.96 0.58
N GLU A 170 -15.45 1.51 -0.44
CA GLU A 170 -16.16 0.22 -0.44
C GLU A 170 -15.12 -0.92 -0.54
N GLY A 171 -15.41 -2.15 -0.11
CA GLY A 171 -14.53 -3.32 -0.25
C GLY A 171 -13.37 -3.50 0.75
N VAL A 172 -13.12 -2.54 1.65
CA VAL A 172 -12.16 -2.72 2.76
C VAL A 172 -12.73 -3.69 3.79
N ARG A 173 -12.19 -4.91 3.89
CA ARG A 173 -12.74 -5.99 4.74
C ARG A 173 -12.02 -6.21 6.07
N CYS A 174 -10.73 -5.92 6.09
CA CYS A 174 -9.87 -6.13 7.25
C CYS A 174 -9.00 -4.91 7.48
N THR A 175 -8.90 -4.49 8.75
CA THR A 175 -7.98 -3.43 9.14
C THR A 175 -7.36 -3.65 10.51
N TYR A 176 -6.15 -3.11 10.70
CA TYR A 176 -5.42 -3.07 11.96
C TYR A 176 -5.34 -1.64 12.45
N ILE A 177 -5.85 -1.36 13.65
CA ILE A 177 -5.93 0.01 14.18
C ILE A 177 -5.23 0.09 15.53
N ASN A 178 -4.18 0.90 15.60
CA ASN A 178 -3.48 1.26 16.82
C ASN A 178 -3.75 2.73 17.16
N ASP A 179 -4.94 3.02 17.69
CA ASP A 179 -5.38 4.38 17.98
C ASP A 179 -6.27 4.40 19.24
N GLU A 180 -6.64 5.60 19.68
CA GLU A 180 -7.64 5.81 20.71
C GLU A 180 -9.03 5.33 20.26
N PHE A 181 -9.86 4.95 21.23
CA PHE A 181 -11.18 4.38 20.98
C PHE A 181 -12.06 5.26 20.06
N SER A 182 -12.02 6.60 20.20
CA SER A 182 -12.80 7.51 19.36
C SER A 182 -12.33 7.49 17.90
N SER A 183 -11.03 7.51 17.66
CA SER A 183 -10.46 7.43 16.31
C SER A 183 -10.82 6.10 15.66
N ILE A 184 -10.77 5.00 16.41
CA ILE A 184 -11.20 3.67 15.93
C ILE A 184 -12.65 3.70 15.44
N THR A 185 -13.56 4.30 16.21
CA THR A 185 -14.98 4.38 15.80
C THR A 185 -15.17 5.24 14.54
N GLU A 186 -14.45 6.35 14.41
CA GLU A 186 -14.49 7.19 13.21
C GLU A 186 -13.99 6.46 11.97
N ILE A 187 -12.91 5.68 12.11
CA ILE A 187 -12.36 4.85 11.03
C ILE A 187 -13.38 3.79 10.59
N ILE A 188 -13.99 3.07 11.54
CA ILE A 188 -15.01 2.05 11.25
C ILE A 188 -16.19 2.69 10.50
N GLU A 189 -16.68 3.83 10.96
CA GLU A 189 -17.81 4.52 10.33
C GLU A 189 -17.49 5.04 8.91
N SER A 190 -16.21 5.26 8.61
CA SER A 190 -15.75 5.64 7.27
C SER A 190 -15.57 4.47 6.30
N MET A 191 -15.70 3.21 6.77
CA MET A 191 -15.46 1.99 5.99
C MET A 191 -16.70 1.09 5.97
N PRO A 192 -17.62 1.28 5.01
CA PRO A 192 -18.95 0.65 5.04
C PRO A 192 -18.95 -0.88 4.90
N ASP A 193 -17.89 -1.47 4.31
CA ASP A 193 -17.81 -2.91 4.03
C ASP A 193 -16.90 -3.69 5.00
N LEU A 194 -16.53 -3.06 6.10
CA LEU A 194 -15.60 -3.63 7.07
C LEU A 194 -16.21 -4.84 7.76
N SER A 195 -15.55 -6.00 7.66
CA SER A 195 -15.99 -7.25 8.29
C SER A 195 -15.15 -7.67 9.50
N SER A 196 -13.92 -7.17 9.59
CA SER A 196 -12.99 -7.51 10.67
C SER A 196 -12.06 -6.35 11.04
N VAL A 197 -11.82 -6.17 12.35
CA VAL A 197 -10.95 -5.13 12.89
C VAL A 197 -10.08 -5.71 13.99
N TYR A 198 -8.77 -5.52 13.86
CA TYR A 198 -7.78 -5.91 14.85
C TYR A 198 -7.31 -4.68 15.63
N VAL A 199 -7.51 -4.70 16.94
CA VAL A 199 -7.12 -3.60 17.84
C VAL A 199 -5.94 -4.01 18.72
N PHE A 200 -5.09 -3.06 19.09
CA PHE A 200 -3.93 -3.33 19.95
C PHE A 200 -4.25 -3.33 21.44
N ASP A 201 -5.34 -2.66 21.83
CA ASP A 201 -5.84 -2.68 23.21
C ASP A 201 -7.00 -3.67 23.31
N ALA A 202 -6.75 -4.82 23.95
CA ALA A 202 -7.75 -5.85 24.19
C ALA A 202 -9.00 -5.33 24.93
N SER A 203 -8.88 -4.26 25.72
CA SER A 203 -10.02 -3.69 26.45
C SER A 203 -11.08 -3.08 25.51
N TYR A 204 -10.72 -2.81 24.25
CA TYR A 204 -11.65 -2.26 23.26
C TYR A 204 -12.50 -3.34 22.60
N VAL A 205 -12.06 -4.60 22.54
CA VAL A 205 -12.73 -5.69 21.80
C VAL A 205 -14.17 -5.87 22.25
N ASP A 206 -14.42 -6.04 23.55
CA ASP A 206 -15.76 -6.23 24.11
C ASP A 206 -16.68 -5.04 23.88
N ARG A 207 -16.09 -3.84 23.84
CA ARG A 207 -16.83 -2.58 23.74
C ARG A 207 -17.19 -2.28 22.29
N LEU A 208 -16.27 -2.53 21.35
CA LEU A 208 -16.49 -2.41 19.91
C LEU A 208 -17.45 -3.48 19.40
N SER A 209 -17.32 -4.73 19.86
CA SER A 209 -18.23 -5.83 19.49
C SER A 209 -19.70 -5.56 19.88
N LYS A 210 -19.93 -4.75 20.92
CA LYS A 210 -21.27 -4.31 21.31
C LYS A 210 -21.81 -3.17 20.44
N LEU A 211 -20.93 -2.30 19.95
CA LEU A 211 -21.31 -1.16 19.12
C LEU A 211 -21.52 -1.56 17.65
N TYR A 212 -20.68 -2.47 17.14
CA TYR A 212 -20.69 -2.93 15.75
C TYR A 212 -20.82 -4.46 15.72
N PRO A 213 -22.01 -5.03 16.00
CA PRO A 213 -22.20 -6.47 16.16
C PRO A 213 -21.96 -7.29 14.88
N ASP A 214 -21.96 -6.62 13.72
CA ASP A 214 -21.73 -7.25 12.41
C ASP A 214 -20.24 -7.30 12.02
N ILE A 215 -19.36 -6.74 12.84
CA ILE A 215 -17.91 -6.71 12.62
C ILE A 215 -17.21 -7.63 13.63
N VAL A 216 -16.29 -8.46 13.15
CA VAL A 216 -15.45 -9.31 14.00
C VAL A 216 -14.31 -8.48 14.59
N PHE A 217 -14.21 -8.44 15.91
CA PHE A 217 -13.10 -7.78 16.61
C PHE A 217 -12.17 -8.78 17.27
N ALA A 218 -10.87 -8.54 17.18
CA ALA A 218 -9.86 -9.32 17.87
C ALA A 218 -8.69 -8.43 18.31
N GLU A 219 -7.95 -8.90 19.32
CA GLU A 219 -6.67 -8.28 19.68
C GLU A 219 -5.61 -8.64 18.64
N CYS A 220 -4.80 -7.66 18.23
CA CYS A 220 -3.63 -7.89 17.40
C CYS A 220 -2.49 -8.47 18.23
N THR A 221 -2.28 -9.78 18.17
CA THR A 221 -1.25 -10.49 18.97
C THR A 221 0.11 -10.61 18.28
N TRP A 222 0.27 -10.08 17.06
CA TRP A 222 1.40 -10.40 16.17
C TRP A 222 2.62 -9.46 16.35
N TYR A 223 2.51 -8.44 17.21
CA TYR A 223 3.54 -7.43 17.46
C TYR A 223 3.97 -7.32 18.94
N HIS A 224 4.11 -8.46 19.65
CA HIS A 224 4.90 -8.46 20.89
C HIS A 224 6.40 -8.59 20.55
N TYR A 225 7.02 -7.48 20.18
CA TYR A 225 8.49 -7.32 20.17
C TYR A 225 8.91 -6.06 20.93
#